data_AF-A0A941YKL4-F1
#
_entry.id   AF-A0A941YKL4-F1
#
_cell.length_a   1.000
_cell.length_b   1.000
_cell.length_c   1.000
_cell.angle_alpha   90.00
_cell.angle_beta   90.00
_cell.angle_gamma   90.00
#
_symmetry.space_group_name_H-M   'P 1'
#
loop_
_entity.id
_entity.type
_entity.pdbx_description
1 polymer ?
#
loop_
_entity_poly.entity_id
_entity_poly.type
_entity_poly.pdbx_seq_one_letter_code
_entity_poly.pdbx_strand_id
1 'polypeptide(L)'
;MILPVVAALIAVPTRTVVFVGNSLTGNNDVPAKTVALLNKVAPEFNWQAKYFGCGHLDDALNDGRVTKSLQAGPYAVVLQAQMISMSHKIRYSQDAARKLSSTAREKGSKVYFFAEWPRRGIDETAYIEGIYREIADATKANVIPVGRVWDFVLAQQKRQDLFMGDGNHAAEAGSALAATVIARGVLGTSIKGQVAEGVPRDMAGVLIKGIERVYPTVKSGS
;
A
#
# COMPACT_ATOMS: atom_id res chain seq x y z
N MET A 1 -46.02 -4.33 -32.08
CA MET A 1 -45.38 -3.14 -31.49
C MET A 1 -44.34 -3.64 -30.50
N ILE A 2 -43.07 -3.67 -30.89
CA ILE A 2 -41.96 -4.17 -30.06
C ILE A 2 -41.31 -2.93 -29.45
N LEU A 3 -41.43 -2.75 -28.12
CA LEU A 3 -40.69 -1.69 -27.43
C LEU A 3 -39.19 -2.05 -27.44
N PRO A 4 -38.29 -1.12 -27.78
CA PRO A 4 -36.86 -1.37 -27.64
C PRO A 4 -36.52 -1.37 -26.14
N VAL A 5 -35.96 -2.47 -25.67
CA VAL A 5 -35.33 -2.53 -24.35
C VAL A 5 -34.06 -1.69 -24.45
N VAL A 6 -34.12 -0.45 -23.97
CA VAL A 6 -32.93 0.39 -23.78
C VAL A 6 -32.14 -0.23 -22.63
N ALA A 7 -31.07 -0.95 -22.96
CA ALA A 7 -30.10 -1.39 -21.97
C ALA A 7 -29.45 -0.14 -21.36
N ALA A 8 -29.84 0.22 -20.15
CA ALA A 8 -29.16 1.26 -19.39
C ALA A 8 -27.72 0.80 -19.13
N LEU A 9 -26.74 1.53 -19.66
CA LEU A 9 -25.33 1.32 -19.35
C LEU A 9 -25.14 1.67 -17.86
N ILE A 10 -25.02 0.67 -16.99
CA ILE A 10 -24.71 0.90 -15.57
C ILE A 10 -23.26 1.39 -15.53
N ALA A 11 -23.06 2.67 -15.24
CA ALA A 11 -21.72 3.23 -15.06
C ALA A 11 -21.03 2.54 -13.87
N VAL A 12 -19.83 2.00 -14.10
CA VAL A 12 -19.04 1.34 -13.06
C VAL A 12 -18.64 2.40 -12.01
N PRO A 13 -18.98 2.23 -10.72
CA PRO A 13 -18.67 3.22 -9.69
C PRO A 13 -17.16 3.39 -9.50
N THR A 14 -16.72 4.64 -9.37
CA THR A 14 -15.31 4.98 -9.13
C THR A 14 -14.92 4.77 -7.67
N ARG A 15 -13.74 4.19 -7.43
CA ARG A 15 -13.09 4.14 -6.11
C ARG A 15 -11.69 4.75 -6.19
N THR A 16 -11.38 5.68 -5.30
CA THR A 16 -10.07 6.32 -5.28
C THR A 16 -9.21 5.76 -4.15
N VAL A 17 -7.95 5.46 -4.48
CA VAL A 17 -6.88 5.23 -3.52
C VAL A 17 -5.97 6.46 -3.49
N VAL A 18 -5.93 7.16 -2.36
CA VAL A 18 -5.05 8.31 -2.16
C VAL A 18 -3.76 7.82 -1.52
N PHE A 19 -2.65 7.99 -2.22
CA PHE A 19 -1.30 7.70 -1.73
C PHE A 19 -0.63 8.99 -1.29
N VAL A 20 -0.03 8.97 -0.10
CA VAL A 20 0.84 10.02 0.41
C VAL A 20 2.14 9.36 0.84
N GLY A 21 3.24 9.74 0.22
CA GLY A 21 4.53 9.10 0.47
C GLY A 21 5.67 9.76 -0.30
N ASN A 22 6.84 9.15 -0.21
CA ASN A 22 8.07 9.62 -0.84
C ASN A 22 8.50 8.69 -1.98
N SER A 23 9.79 8.68 -2.32
CA SER A 23 10.34 7.85 -3.40
C SER A 23 10.04 6.36 -3.27
N LEU A 24 9.84 5.81 -2.06
CA LEU A 24 9.46 4.40 -1.89
C LEU A 24 8.04 4.10 -2.38
N THR A 25 7.20 5.12 -2.46
CA THR A 25 5.87 5.06 -3.10
C THR A 25 5.95 5.51 -4.57
N GLY A 26 6.65 6.61 -4.86
CA GLY A 26 6.68 7.20 -6.19
C GLY A 26 7.49 6.42 -7.24
N ASN A 27 8.59 5.77 -6.84
CA ASN A 27 9.46 5.07 -7.78
C ASN A 27 8.75 3.87 -8.41
N ASN A 28 8.90 3.74 -9.73
CA ASN A 28 8.23 2.73 -10.55
C ASN A 28 6.69 2.77 -10.42
N ASP A 29 6.13 3.91 -9.99
CA ASP A 29 4.68 4.16 -9.90
C ASP A 29 3.88 3.06 -9.17
N VAL A 30 4.25 2.80 -7.91
CA VAL A 30 3.50 1.88 -7.03
C VAL A 30 1.99 2.20 -7.01
N PRO A 31 1.55 3.49 -6.97
CA PRO A 31 0.13 3.84 -7.06
C PRO A 31 -0.55 3.30 -8.31
N ALA A 32 0.00 3.53 -9.51
CA ALA A 32 -0.60 3.06 -10.76
C ALA A 32 -0.64 1.53 -10.83
N LYS A 33 0.47 0.87 -10.47
CA LYS A 33 0.54 -0.60 -10.42
C LYS A 33 -0.50 -1.21 -9.48
N THR A 34 -0.73 -0.54 -8.34
CA THR A 34 -1.74 -0.98 -7.35
C THR A 34 -3.14 -0.93 -7.96
N VAL A 35 -3.54 0.20 -8.55
CA VAL A 35 -4.90 0.35 -9.08
C VAL A 35 -5.11 -0.44 -10.37
N ALA A 36 -4.07 -0.66 -11.17
CA ALA A 36 -4.12 -1.58 -12.31
C ALA A 36 -4.45 -3.02 -11.86
N LEU A 37 -3.81 -3.50 -10.78
CA LEU A 37 -4.14 -4.79 -10.20
C LEU A 37 -5.56 -4.81 -9.62
N LEU A 38 -5.97 -3.76 -8.88
CA LEU A 38 -7.33 -3.66 -8.33
C LEU A 38 -8.40 -3.72 -9.42
N ASN A 39 -8.22 -2.99 -10.52
CA ASN A 39 -9.12 -3.03 -11.68
C ASN A 39 -9.20 -4.42 -12.32
N LYS A 40 -8.12 -5.21 -12.27
CA LYS A 40 -8.11 -6.58 -12.76
C LYS A 40 -8.88 -7.55 -11.85
N VAL A 41 -8.74 -7.41 -10.54
CA VAL A 41 -9.27 -8.40 -9.57
C VAL A 41 -10.65 -8.05 -9.02
N ALA A 42 -11.02 -6.76 -9.05
CA ALA A 42 -12.29 -6.20 -8.61
C ALA A 42 -12.87 -5.24 -9.67
N PRO A 43 -13.22 -5.76 -10.87
CA PRO A 43 -13.65 -4.97 -12.03
C PRO A 43 -15.03 -4.32 -11.86
N GLU A 44 -15.75 -4.63 -10.78
CA GLU A 44 -17.01 -3.97 -10.42
C GLU A 44 -16.82 -2.50 -9.96
N PHE A 45 -15.57 -2.04 -9.82
CA PHE A 45 -15.22 -0.64 -9.58
C PHE A 45 -14.20 -0.15 -10.61
N ASN A 46 -14.25 1.15 -10.90
CA ASN A 46 -13.18 1.86 -11.59
C ASN A 46 -12.21 2.43 -10.54
N TRP A 47 -11.15 1.70 -10.25
CA TRP A 47 -10.12 2.11 -9.28
C TRP A 47 -9.18 3.14 -9.87
N GLN A 48 -9.01 4.25 -9.16
CA GLN A 48 -8.12 5.35 -9.54
C GLN A 48 -7.13 5.66 -8.43
N ALA A 49 -5.92 6.04 -8.81
CA ALA A 49 -4.89 6.45 -7.88
C ALA A 49 -4.78 7.98 -7.88
N LYS A 50 -4.59 8.56 -6.69
CA LYS A 50 -4.11 9.92 -6.54
C LYS A 50 -2.87 9.89 -5.67
N TYR A 51 -1.75 10.39 -6.18
CA TYR A 51 -0.49 10.39 -5.46
C TYR A 51 -0.06 11.80 -5.06
N PHE A 52 0.39 11.93 -3.83
CA PHE A 52 1.04 13.11 -3.30
C PHE A 52 2.44 12.74 -2.80
N GLY A 53 3.45 13.27 -3.48
CA GLY A 53 4.84 13.16 -3.08
C GLY A 53 5.18 14.10 -1.93
N CYS A 54 5.91 13.60 -0.95
CA CYS A 54 6.52 14.36 0.14
C CYS A 54 7.91 13.81 0.49
N GLY A 55 8.69 14.51 1.31
CA GLY A 55 9.88 13.92 1.93
C GLY A 55 9.48 13.03 3.09
N HIS A 56 8.69 13.61 3.99
CA HIS A 56 8.12 12.96 5.17
C HIS A 56 6.66 13.39 5.41
N LEU A 57 5.95 12.71 6.32
CA LEU A 57 4.53 12.99 6.58
C LEU A 57 4.25 14.34 7.24
N ASP A 58 5.24 14.96 7.88
CA ASP A 58 5.19 16.35 8.35
C ASP A 58 5.14 17.35 7.19
N ASP A 59 5.91 17.15 6.12
CA ASP A 59 5.77 17.93 4.89
C ASP A 59 4.34 17.80 4.33
N ALA A 60 3.83 16.57 4.29
CA ALA A 60 2.49 16.28 3.78
C ALA A 60 1.37 16.91 4.63
N LEU A 61 1.56 16.99 5.96
CA LEU A 61 0.62 17.70 6.84
C LEU A 61 0.53 19.19 6.53
N ASN A 62 1.65 19.78 6.11
CA ASN A 62 1.75 21.20 5.74
C ASN A 62 1.33 21.48 4.29
N ASP A 63 1.09 20.45 3.47
CA ASP A 63 0.58 20.60 2.10
C ASP A 63 -0.97 20.67 2.09
N GLY A 64 -1.49 21.86 1.78
CA GLY A 64 -2.93 22.11 1.64
C GLY A 64 -3.64 21.20 0.62
N ARG A 65 -2.92 20.69 -0.39
CA ARG A 65 -3.48 19.78 -1.40
C ARG A 65 -3.72 18.38 -0.81
N VAL A 66 -2.81 17.91 0.05
CA VAL A 66 -2.94 16.63 0.75
C VAL A 66 -4.11 16.69 1.71
N THR A 67 -4.12 17.67 2.62
CA THR A 67 -5.16 17.82 3.64
C THR A 67 -6.55 17.99 3.01
N LYS A 68 -6.68 18.83 1.98
CA LYS A 68 -7.93 18.98 1.21
C LYS A 68 -8.37 17.65 0.57
N SER A 69 -7.44 16.86 0.06
CA SER A 69 -7.76 15.56 -0.52
C SER A 69 -8.24 14.55 0.53
N LEU A 70 -7.60 14.49 1.69
CA LEU A 70 -8.03 13.60 2.78
C LEU A 70 -9.40 13.99 3.33
N GLN A 71 -9.71 15.30 3.34
CA GLN A 71 -11.01 15.83 3.76
C GLN A 71 -12.15 15.59 2.77
N ALA A 72 -11.84 15.23 1.53
CA ALA A 72 -12.81 15.00 0.46
C ALA A 72 -13.27 13.54 0.33
N GLY A 73 -12.87 12.66 1.26
CA GLY A 73 -13.24 11.25 1.27
C GLY A 73 -14.76 10.99 1.39
N PRO A 74 -15.17 9.71 1.47
CA PRO A 74 -14.35 8.57 1.87
C PRO A 74 -13.52 7.97 0.73
N TYR A 75 -12.25 7.67 1.02
CA TYR A 75 -11.33 6.96 0.13
C TYR A 75 -10.68 5.76 0.83
N ALA A 76 -9.96 4.93 0.06
CA ALA A 76 -8.83 4.20 0.64
C ALA A 76 -7.63 5.17 0.67
N VAL A 77 -6.97 5.30 1.81
CA VAL A 77 -5.80 6.18 1.98
C VAL A 77 -4.62 5.35 2.41
N VAL A 78 -3.53 5.43 1.65
CA VAL A 78 -2.26 4.76 1.93
C VAL A 78 -1.25 5.83 2.34
N LEU A 79 -0.81 5.79 3.58
CA LEU A 79 0.19 6.70 4.15
C LEU A 79 1.53 5.97 4.32
N GLN A 80 2.58 6.57 3.79
CA GLN A 80 3.99 6.15 3.91
C GLN A 80 4.82 7.39 4.26
N ALA A 81 6.15 7.26 4.40
CA ALA A 81 7.08 8.35 4.71
C ALA A 81 6.97 8.91 6.14
N GLN A 82 6.57 8.07 7.10
CA GLN A 82 6.88 8.37 8.50
C GLN A 82 8.40 8.44 8.65
N MET A 83 8.89 9.47 9.34
CA MET A 83 10.32 9.55 9.64
C MET A 83 10.72 8.43 10.61
N ILE A 84 11.71 7.63 10.22
CA ILE A 84 12.20 6.46 10.95
C ILE A 84 13.71 6.60 11.13
N SER A 85 14.21 6.33 12.35
CA SER A 85 15.63 6.47 12.65
C SER A 85 16.44 5.35 12.02
N MET A 86 17.40 5.71 11.17
CA MET A 86 18.33 4.74 10.57
C MET A 86 19.25 4.05 11.59
N SER A 87 19.50 4.67 12.74
CA SER A 87 20.34 4.11 13.82
C SER A 87 19.54 3.37 14.88
N HIS A 88 18.20 3.44 14.79
CA HIS A 88 17.24 2.98 15.80
C HIS A 88 17.40 3.67 17.18
N LYS A 89 18.26 4.69 17.32
CA LYS A 89 18.54 5.39 18.59
C LYS A 89 17.65 6.61 18.82
N ILE A 90 17.02 7.12 17.77
CA ILE A 90 16.17 8.31 17.84
C ILE A 90 14.72 7.88 17.65
N ARG A 91 13.82 8.40 18.49
CA ARG A 91 12.38 8.31 18.26
C ARG A 91 11.87 9.63 17.72
N TYR A 92 11.50 9.64 16.44
CA TYR A 92 10.89 10.81 15.82
C TYR A 92 9.41 10.94 16.21
N SER A 93 8.90 12.16 16.16
CA SER A 93 7.46 12.41 16.36
C SER A 93 6.63 11.68 15.31
N GLN A 94 5.46 11.23 15.75
CA GLN A 94 4.46 10.57 14.92
C GLN A 94 3.22 11.45 14.71
N ASP A 95 3.23 12.69 15.20
CA ASP A 95 2.04 13.53 15.27
C ASP A 95 1.48 13.83 13.89
N ALA A 96 2.35 14.05 12.89
CA ALA A 96 1.92 14.30 11.53
C ALA A 96 1.17 13.11 10.93
N ALA A 97 1.73 11.91 11.05
CA ALA A 97 1.09 10.67 10.59
C ALA A 97 -0.25 10.44 11.31
N ARG A 98 -0.30 10.69 12.63
CA ARG A 98 -1.53 10.58 13.42
C ARG A 98 -2.58 11.58 12.95
N LYS A 99 -2.20 12.84 12.71
CA LYS A 99 -3.12 13.90 12.29
C LYS A 99 -3.68 13.66 10.89
N LEU A 100 -2.84 13.24 9.94
CA LEU A 100 -3.26 12.89 8.58
C LEU A 100 -4.22 11.69 8.59
N SER A 101 -3.89 10.64 9.36
CA SER A 101 -4.76 9.46 9.52
C SER A 101 -6.11 9.83 10.10
N SER A 102 -6.14 10.56 11.23
CA SER A 102 -7.38 11.00 11.86
C SER A 102 -8.22 11.88 10.92
N THR A 103 -7.59 12.83 10.21
CA THR A 103 -8.28 13.72 9.24
C THR A 103 -9.01 12.92 8.16
N ALA A 104 -8.36 11.91 7.58
CA ALA A 104 -8.98 11.05 6.58
C ALA A 104 -10.12 10.19 7.16
N ARG A 105 -9.91 9.63 8.37
CA ARG A 105 -10.89 8.76 9.03
C ARG A 105 -12.14 9.50 9.50
N GLU A 106 -12.01 10.76 9.94
CA GLU A 106 -13.15 11.63 10.27
C GLU A 106 -14.11 11.83 9.09
N LYS A 107 -13.63 11.61 7.85
CA LYS A 107 -14.43 11.61 6.62
C LYS A 107 -14.86 10.23 6.14
N GLY A 108 -14.72 9.22 6.98
CA GLY A 108 -15.10 7.84 6.67
C GLY A 108 -14.11 7.10 5.78
N SER A 109 -12.92 7.65 5.51
CA SER A 109 -11.89 6.94 4.74
C SER A 109 -11.31 5.77 5.53
N LYS A 110 -10.96 4.69 4.82
CA LYS A 110 -10.13 3.61 5.39
C LYS A 110 -8.67 3.96 5.20
N VAL A 111 -7.94 4.10 6.31
CA VAL A 111 -6.51 4.43 6.30
C VAL A 111 -5.68 3.18 6.49
N TYR A 112 -4.59 3.11 5.71
CA TYR A 112 -3.60 2.05 5.70
C TYR A 112 -2.21 2.68 5.77
N PHE A 113 -1.40 2.25 6.73
CA PHE A 113 0.01 2.58 6.75
C PHE A 113 0.80 1.55 5.95
N PHE A 114 1.51 2.00 4.93
CA PHE A 114 2.42 1.17 4.16
C PHE A 114 3.72 1.02 4.97
N ALA A 115 3.82 -0.09 5.70
CA ALA A 115 5.03 -0.50 6.40
C ALA A 115 6.01 -1.12 5.38
N GLU A 116 6.96 -0.29 4.97
CA GLU A 116 7.96 -0.57 3.95
C GLU A 116 8.99 -1.64 4.33
N TRP A 117 9.87 -1.95 3.38
CA TRP A 117 10.92 -2.96 3.49
C TRP A 117 12.17 -2.40 4.18
N PRO A 118 13.07 -3.27 4.70
CA PRO A 118 14.29 -2.83 5.34
C PRO A 118 15.36 -2.45 4.32
N ARG A 119 16.36 -1.68 4.72
CA ARG A 119 17.57 -1.49 3.89
C ARG A 119 18.28 -2.84 3.66
N ARG A 120 18.85 -3.03 2.47
CA ARG A 120 19.55 -4.26 2.05
C ARG A 120 20.63 -4.61 3.08
N GLY A 121 20.50 -5.80 3.68
CA GLY A 121 21.44 -6.33 4.66
C GLY A 121 21.23 -5.87 6.10
N ILE A 122 20.19 -5.09 6.39
CA ILE A 122 19.84 -4.64 7.74
C ILE A 122 18.54 -5.33 8.17
N ASP A 123 18.52 -5.93 9.35
CA ASP A 123 17.31 -6.53 9.92
C ASP A 123 16.50 -5.48 10.69
N GLU A 124 15.61 -4.78 9.98
CA GLU A 124 14.82 -3.69 10.55
C GLU A 124 13.33 -3.69 10.19
N THR A 125 12.85 -4.74 9.51
CA THR A 125 11.44 -4.87 9.12
C THR A 125 10.50 -4.76 10.31
N ALA A 126 10.82 -5.49 11.40
CA ALA A 126 10.00 -5.49 12.61
C ALA A 126 10.00 -4.11 13.30
N TYR A 127 11.13 -3.40 13.25
CA TYR A 127 11.25 -2.05 13.81
C TYR A 127 10.40 -1.04 13.02
N ILE A 128 10.54 -1.03 11.69
CA ILE A 128 9.75 -0.18 10.78
C ILE A 128 8.25 -0.44 10.97
N GLU A 129 7.83 -1.70 10.92
CA GLU A 129 6.43 -2.07 11.08
C GLU A 129 5.89 -1.72 12.46
N GLY A 130 6.69 -1.88 13.52
CA GLY A 130 6.33 -1.51 14.89
C GLY A 130 5.96 -0.03 15.00
N ILE A 131 6.75 0.86 14.38
CA ILE A 131 6.46 2.30 14.35
C ILE A 131 5.10 2.56 13.69
N TYR A 132 4.83 1.96 12.54
CA TYR A 132 3.55 2.13 11.85
C TYR A 132 2.37 1.54 12.63
N ARG A 133 2.56 0.42 13.34
CA ARG A 133 1.52 -0.16 14.19
C ARG A 133 1.14 0.75 15.34
N GLU A 134 2.10 1.35 16.03
CA GLU A 134 1.81 2.28 17.12
C GLU A 134 0.95 3.47 16.66
N ILE A 135 1.18 3.95 15.43
CA ILE A 135 0.37 5.01 14.80
C ILE A 135 -1.01 4.48 14.42
N ALA A 136 -1.06 3.30 13.81
CA ALA A 136 -2.29 2.66 13.38
C ALA A 136 -3.23 2.40 14.56
N ASP A 137 -2.72 1.84 15.66
CA ASP A 137 -3.47 1.53 16.87
C ASP A 137 -4.06 2.81 17.48
N ALA A 138 -3.23 3.85 17.61
CA ALA A 138 -3.67 5.13 18.15
C ALA A 138 -4.72 5.85 17.30
N THR A 139 -4.71 5.61 15.98
CA THR A 139 -5.65 6.26 15.06
C THR A 139 -6.73 5.32 14.54
N LYS A 140 -6.82 4.08 15.03
CA LYS A 140 -7.73 3.03 14.52
C LYS A 140 -7.64 2.86 12.99
N ALA A 141 -6.43 2.93 12.46
CA ALA A 141 -6.09 2.64 11.08
C ALA A 141 -5.54 1.21 10.94
N ASN A 142 -5.16 0.83 9.73
CA ASN A 142 -4.61 -0.50 9.43
C ASN A 142 -3.14 -0.39 9.05
N VAL A 143 -2.41 -1.50 9.10
CA VAL A 143 -1.04 -1.60 8.56
C VAL A 143 -1.05 -2.57 7.38
N ILE A 144 -0.36 -2.19 6.30
CA ILE A 144 -0.01 -3.06 5.18
C ILE A 144 1.47 -3.43 5.37
N PRO A 145 1.77 -4.64 5.85
CA PRO A 145 3.12 -5.08 6.22
C PRO A 145 3.92 -5.56 4.99
N VAL A 146 4.25 -4.64 4.08
CA VAL A 146 5.01 -4.95 2.86
C VAL A 146 6.37 -5.56 3.18
N GLY A 147 7.08 -5.03 4.18
CA GLY A 147 8.39 -5.55 4.59
C GLY A 147 8.38 -7.04 4.97
N ARG A 148 7.30 -7.56 5.58
CA ARG A 148 7.22 -9.00 5.90
C ARG A 148 7.17 -9.89 4.66
N VAL A 149 6.40 -9.45 3.65
CA VAL A 149 6.29 -10.19 2.39
C VAL A 149 7.59 -10.09 1.60
N TRP A 150 8.22 -8.92 1.64
CA TRP A 150 9.55 -8.68 1.08
C TRP A 150 10.59 -9.65 1.64
N ASP A 151 10.71 -9.74 2.97
CA ASP A 151 11.63 -10.65 3.64
C ASP A 151 11.35 -12.11 3.30
N PHE A 152 10.07 -12.48 3.24
CA PHE A 152 9.67 -13.84 2.84
C PHE A 152 10.15 -14.17 1.42
N VAL A 153 9.96 -13.26 0.46
CA VAL A 153 10.41 -13.47 -0.93
C VAL A 153 11.93 -13.60 -0.99
N LEU A 154 12.69 -12.72 -0.32
CA LEU A 154 14.16 -12.81 -0.30
C LEU A 154 14.67 -14.10 0.34
N ALA A 155 14.00 -14.58 1.40
CA ALA A 155 14.38 -15.82 2.05
C ALA A 155 14.21 -17.05 1.14
N GLN A 156 13.18 -17.04 0.28
CA GLN A 156 12.89 -18.14 -0.65
C GLN A 156 13.63 -18.00 -1.99
N GLN A 157 13.92 -16.78 -2.42
CA GLN A 157 14.51 -16.45 -3.72
C GLN A 157 15.62 -15.41 -3.57
N LYS A 158 16.75 -15.83 -2.99
CA LYS A 158 17.90 -14.95 -2.70
C LYS A 158 18.48 -14.19 -3.91
N ARG A 159 18.18 -14.63 -5.14
CA ARG A 159 18.66 -13.99 -6.38
C ARG A 159 17.75 -12.88 -6.88
N GLN A 160 16.60 -12.63 -6.24
CA GLN A 160 15.72 -11.55 -6.70
C GLN A 160 16.28 -10.18 -6.41
N ASP A 161 16.36 -9.39 -7.48
CA ASP A 161 16.76 -8.00 -7.41
C ASP A 161 15.55 -7.14 -7.05
N LEU A 162 15.23 -7.12 -5.75
CA LEU A 162 14.15 -6.28 -5.24
C LEU A 162 14.61 -4.84 -4.97
N PHE A 163 15.91 -4.62 -4.84
CA PHE A 163 16.50 -3.34 -4.45
C PHE A 163 17.28 -2.71 -5.61
N MET A 164 17.29 -1.40 -5.71
CA MET A 164 18.25 -0.69 -6.55
C MET A 164 19.69 -0.83 -6.01
N GLY A 165 20.65 -0.29 -6.75
CA GLY A 165 22.07 -0.31 -6.37
C GLY A 165 22.36 0.30 -4.99
N ASP A 166 21.58 1.28 -4.56
CA ASP A 166 21.72 1.93 -3.25
C ASP A 166 21.27 1.09 -2.05
N GLY A 167 20.60 -0.04 -2.29
CA GLY A 167 20.13 -0.93 -1.23
C GLY A 167 18.98 -0.38 -0.38
N ASN A 168 18.38 0.77 -0.73
CA ASN A 168 17.25 1.35 -0.02
C ASN A 168 16.00 1.40 -0.91
N HIS A 169 16.13 1.93 -2.12
CA HIS A 169 14.99 2.02 -3.04
C HIS A 169 14.68 0.66 -3.67
N ALA A 170 13.42 0.45 -4.03
CA ALA A 170 13.01 -0.73 -4.77
C ALA A 170 13.41 -0.64 -6.24
N ALA A 171 13.91 -1.75 -6.77
CA ALA A 171 13.92 -2.00 -8.20
C ALA A 171 12.48 -2.30 -8.69
N GLU A 172 12.27 -2.41 -10.00
CA GLU A 172 10.96 -2.66 -10.62
C GLU A 172 10.20 -3.82 -9.96
N ALA A 173 10.88 -4.96 -9.75
CA ALA A 173 10.29 -6.13 -9.11
C ALA A 173 9.86 -5.86 -7.65
N GLY A 174 10.64 -5.08 -6.91
CA GLY A 174 10.33 -4.67 -5.54
C GLY A 174 9.11 -3.74 -5.47
N SER A 175 9.02 -2.75 -6.36
CA SER A 175 7.86 -1.85 -6.45
C SER A 175 6.59 -2.61 -6.86
N ALA A 176 6.70 -3.56 -7.79
CA ALA A 176 5.59 -4.41 -8.19
C ALA A 176 5.14 -5.37 -7.07
N LEU A 177 6.08 -5.88 -6.27
CA LEU A 177 5.79 -6.62 -5.04
C LEU A 177 5.01 -5.75 -4.06
N ALA A 178 5.49 -4.54 -3.77
CA ALA A 178 4.83 -3.61 -2.86
C ALA A 178 3.40 -3.27 -3.33
N ALA A 179 3.23 -2.96 -4.61
CA ALA A 179 1.93 -2.70 -5.22
C ALA A 179 0.96 -3.90 -5.07
N THR A 180 1.47 -5.12 -5.21
CA THR A 180 0.67 -6.35 -5.03
C THR A 180 0.17 -6.50 -3.60
N VAL A 181 1.05 -6.27 -2.62
CA VAL A 181 0.70 -6.36 -1.19
C VAL A 181 -0.25 -5.23 -0.79
N ILE A 182 -0.04 -4.02 -1.30
CA ILE A 182 -0.93 -2.88 -1.07
C ILE A 182 -2.31 -3.15 -1.66
N ALA A 183 -2.41 -3.65 -2.89
CA ALA A 183 -3.68 -4.01 -3.49
C ALA A 183 -4.43 -5.04 -2.64
N ARG A 184 -3.73 -6.08 -2.14
CA ARG A 184 -4.32 -7.07 -1.22
C ARG A 184 -4.85 -6.43 0.06
N GLY A 185 -4.09 -5.52 0.65
CA GLY A 185 -4.47 -4.80 1.87
C GLY A 185 -5.68 -3.88 1.67
N VAL A 186 -5.67 -3.08 0.61
CA VAL A 186 -6.75 -2.14 0.25
C VAL A 186 -8.04 -2.89 -0.10
N LEU A 187 -7.94 -3.99 -0.86
CA LEU A 187 -9.09 -4.81 -1.23
C LEU A 187 -9.69 -5.53 -0.01
N GLY A 188 -8.86 -5.90 0.97
CA GLY A 188 -9.26 -6.63 2.17
C GLY A 188 -9.57 -8.12 1.93
N THR A 189 -9.87 -8.52 0.70
CA THR A 189 -10.12 -9.91 0.27
C THR A 189 -9.03 -10.42 -0.68
N SER A 190 -9.16 -11.67 -1.15
CA SER A 190 -8.18 -12.31 -2.04
C SER A 190 -7.99 -11.53 -3.36
N ILE A 191 -6.73 -11.42 -3.80
CA ILE A 191 -6.35 -10.91 -5.14
C ILE A 191 -6.41 -12.00 -6.23
N LYS A 192 -7.10 -13.13 -5.97
CA LYS A 192 -7.34 -14.22 -6.94
C LYS A 192 -6.05 -14.78 -7.58
N GLY A 193 -4.97 -14.85 -6.80
CA GLY A 193 -3.66 -15.30 -7.25
C GLY A 193 -2.98 -14.39 -8.28
N GLN A 194 -3.52 -13.19 -8.52
CA GLN A 194 -2.94 -12.21 -9.45
C GLN A 194 -1.88 -11.36 -8.76
N VAL A 195 -0.92 -10.88 -9.52
CA VAL A 195 0.16 -9.99 -9.08
C VAL A 195 0.21 -8.74 -9.96
N ALA A 196 0.78 -7.66 -9.45
CA ALA A 196 0.94 -6.43 -10.20
C ALA A 196 1.93 -6.60 -11.35
N GLU A 197 1.79 -5.78 -12.38
CA GLU A 197 2.74 -5.72 -13.49
C GLU A 197 4.14 -5.32 -12.99
N GLY A 198 5.17 -6.02 -13.49
CA GLY A 198 6.55 -5.88 -13.06
C GLY A 198 7.03 -6.98 -12.10
N VAL A 199 6.12 -7.80 -11.55
CA VAL A 199 6.48 -9.01 -10.80
C VAL A 199 7.03 -10.07 -11.75
N PRO A 200 8.28 -10.56 -11.56
CA PRO A 200 8.83 -11.64 -12.39
C PRO A 200 8.02 -12.93 -12.27
N ARG A 201 7.90 -13.68 -13.37
CA ARG A 201 7.03 -14.87 -13.44
C ARG A 201 7.42 -15.94 -12.43
N ASP A 202 8.71 -16.14 -12.23
CA ASP A 202 9.28 -17.06 -11.25
C ASP A 202 9.08 -16.59 -9.80
N MET A 203 8.88 -15.29 -9.56
CA MET A 203 8.59 -14.72 -8.26
C MET A 203 7.11 -14.80 -7.87
N ALA A 204 6.19 -14.76 -8.84
CA ALA A 204 4.76 -14.62 -8.59
C ALA A 204 4.20 -15.65 -7.59
N GLY A 205 4.55 -16.92 -7.73
CA GLY A 205 4.07 -17.97 -6.82
C GLY A 205 4.59 -17.83 -5.39
N VAL A 206 5.83 -17.37 -5.21
CA VAL A 206 6.44 -17.13 -3.89
C VAL A 206 5.82 -15.90 -3.25
N LEU A 207 5.59 -14.84 -4.02
CA LEU A 207 4.92 -13.63 -3.57
C LEU A 207 3.51 -13.93 -3.04
N ILE A 208 2.70 -14.69 -3.78
CA ILE A 208 1.36 -15.07 -3.33
C ILE A 208 1.41 -15.85 -2.01
N LYS A 209 2.32 -16.82 -1.87
CA LYS A 209 2.52 -17.56 -0.61
C LYS A 209 2.91 -16.64 0.55
N GLY A 210 3.78 -15.67 0.30
CA GLY A 210 4.18 -14.67 1.30
C GLY A 210 3.00 -13.81 1.75
N ILE A 211 2.15 -13.39 0.81
CA ILE A 211 0.93 -12.65 1.09
C ILE A 211 -0.04 -13.48 1.94
N GLU A 212 -0.29 -14.74 1.58
CA GLU A 212 -1.20 -15.63 2.32
C GLU A 212 -0.71 -15.93 3.74
N ARG A 213 0.61 -15.96 3.95
CA ARG A 213 1.21 -16.11 5.28
C ARG A 213 0.94 -14.90 6.17
N VAL A 214 0.91 -13.70 5.61
CA VAL A 214 0.75 -12.44 6.35
C VAL A 214 -0.72 -12.03 6.48
N TYR A 215 -1.53 -12.36 5.48
CA TYR A 215 -2.99 -12.20 5.47
C TYR A 215 -3.65 -13.58 5.40
N PRO A 216 -3.61 -14.38 6.50
CA PRO A 216 -4.26 -15.67 6.49
C PRO A 216 -5.72 -15.48 6.14
N THR A 217 -6.18 -16.15 5.09
CA THR A 217 -7.60 -16.29 4.83
C THR A 217 -8.20 -16.92 6.08
N VAL A 218 -9.13 -16.21 6.73
CA VAL A 218 -10.00 -16.86 7.70
C VAL A 218 -10.69 -17.95 6.91
N LYS A 219 -10.31 -19.22 7.13
CA LYS A 219 -11.12 -20.32 6.67
C LYS A 219 -12.49 -20.05 7.26
N SER A 220 -13.50 -19.88 6.41
CA SER A 220 -14.88 -20.01 6.83
C SER A 220 -15.06 -21.45 7.34
N GLY A 221 -14.72 -21.68 8.59
CA GLY A 221 -15.31 -22.75 9.38
C GLY A 221 -16.58 -22.19 10.01
N SER A 222 -17.64 -22.94 10.17
CA SER A 222 -17.92 -24.36 9.88
C SER A 222 -19.39 -24.53 10.23
#